data_AF-A0A9E3X1G4-F1
#
_entry.id   AF-A0A9E3X1G4-F1
#
_cell.length_a   1.000
_cell.length_b   1.000
_cell.length_c   1.000
_cell.angle_alpha   90.00
_cell.angle_beta   90.00
_cell.angle_gamma   90.00
#
_symmetry.space_group_name_H-M   'P 1'
#
loop_
_entity.id
_entity.type
_entity.pdbx_description
1 polymer ?
#
loop_
_entity_poly.entity_id
_entity_poly.type
_entity_poly.pdbx_seq_one_letter_code
_entity_poly.pdbx_strand_id
1 'polypeptide(L)'
;MQYFLLATGEDEKLKPLTHSLPAPMCPVLNRPVMTYSVELLARHGAHEILVPLFHQGASIETHFGSGRRWNVAFHYLPQREALGTAGAIKRVEQLIRQTVLILPADRLLDLDINAAVIAHHAHNSMATAICHNGEATGAYLLEPAALAHVPLGTIFDCAELISVLSRAGESTYTYRHTGYWNPLASYADLHRAQQEMFASLIGAPLACEQSAPRYPVGEGYEIAPGIWMGTHTVIHPTAKLHAPLYIGSDCRIGADVEIGPETVLGTHTIVDEGATIQQSTVLAHTYVGRMVNIQDRMVAHNLLIDQSSATALVVTDRFLLSKVSPRLLRVLLRMVLERGLALLLLLLLLPLLLFLALLLWSTSGEAPLVYHRRFGTLPAAAATGSAEPTLIHLLRFRTQQANQRALPIGQWLEQVEWQRLPELWSVLTGQIALVGVKPLTDEESDKITEEWQQIRYQCPAGFTGLWYVQTGYLTSFQEVCMADTYHAATDSGRHARQLLRQTPQVWLRTVRQRSYPKPIAQSSEVRSQPVVQ
;
A
#
# COMPACT_ATOMS: atom_id res chain seq x y z
N MET A 1 5.28 -0.46 -28.28
CA MET A 1 6.16 0.52 -27.64
C MET A 1 6.62 -0.06 -26.30
N GLN A 2 7.83 0.25 -25.85
CA GLN A 2 8.36 -0.19 -24.56
C GLN A 2 8.49 0.98 -23.60
N TYR A 3 8.24 0.75 -22.30
CA TYR A 3 8.22 1.79 -21.28
C TYR A 3 9.35 1.58 -20.27
N PHE A 4 10.16 2.62 -20.09
CA PHE A 4 11.22 2.65 -19.10
C PHE A 4 10.92 3.73 -18.07
N LEU A 5 10.95 3.34 -16.80
CA LEU A 5 10.79 4.26 -15.68
C LEU A 5 12.12 4.32 -14.92
N LEU A 6 12.86 5.40 -15.13
CA LEU A 6 14.23 5.55 -14.63
C LEU A 6 14.23 5.90 -13.15
N ALA A 7 14.62 4.93 -12.33
CA ALA A 7 14.72 5.03 -10.89
C ALA A 7 16.16 4.78 -10.41
N THR A 8 17.14 5.28 -11.17
CA THR A 8 18.56 5.11 -10.85
C THR A 8 18.99 5.97 -9.66
N GLY A 9 18.34 7.11 -9.41
CA GLY A 9 18.61 7.93 -8.23
C GLY A 9 20.02 8.52 -8.19
N GLU A 10 20.65 8.68 -9.35
CA GLU A 10 22.00 9.26 -9.50
C GLU A 10 22.01 10.78 -9.26
N ASP A 11 20.86 11.44 -9.38
CA ASP A 11 20.70 12.87 -9.11
C ASP A 11 20.64 13.15 -7.59
N GLU A 12 21.64 13.87 -7.08
CA GLU A 12 21.80 14.25 -5.66
C GLU A 12 20.81 15.36 -5.19
N LYS A 13 19.56 15.34 -5.64
CA LYS A 13 18.54 16.34 -5.29
C LYS A 13 17.97 16.09 -3.90
N LEU A 14 17.41 17.13 -3.27
CA LEU A 14 16.71 17.07 -1.98
C LEU A 14 17.56 16.46 -0.84
N LYS A 15 18.88 16.70 -0.82
CA LYS A 15 19.72 16.37 0.34
C LYS A 15 19.41 17.34 1.49
N PRO A 16 19.41 16.85 2.76
CA PRO A 16 19.83 15.53 3.19
C PRO A 16 18.70 14.48 3.27
N LEU A 17 17.47 14.80 2.88
CA LEU A 17 16.34 13.86 2.89
C LEU A 17 16.67 12.58 2.09
N THR A 18 17.30 12.75 0.94
CA THR A 18 17.61 11.65 0.01
C THR A 18 18.77 10.74 0.42
N HIS A 19 19.43 11.02 1.55
CA HIS A 19 20.42 10.10 2.13
C HIS A 19 19.79 8.76 2.57
N SER A 20 18.50 8.77 2.93
CA SER A 20 17.81 7.59 3.51
C SER A 20 16.53 7.20 2.77
N LEU A 21 16.10 8.03 1.81
CA LEU A 21 14.88 7.85 1.03
C LEU A 21 15.20 8.22 -0.42
N PRO A 22 15.22 7.28 -1.38
CA PRO A 22 15.55 7.63 -2.75
C PRO A 22 14.54 8.64 -3.31
N ALA A 23 14.97 9.52 -4.22
CA ALA A 23 14.11 10.59 -4.76
C ALA A 23 12.76 10.09 -5.32
N PRO A 24 12.68 8.96 -6.06
CA PRO A 24 11.42 8.36 -6.49
C PRO A 24 10.44 8.02 -5.35
N MET A 25 10.95 7.84 -4.13
CA MET A 25 10.18 7.53 -2.92
C MET A 25 9.84 8.76 -2.07
N CYS A 26 10.29 9.96 -2.45
CA CYS A 26 9.89 11.18 -1.76
C CYS A 26 8.35 11.33 -1.83
N PRO A 27 7.67 11.68 -0.73
CA PRO A 27 6.22 11.68 -0.70
C PRO A 27 5.62 13.00 -1.17
N VAL A 28 4.63 12.91 -2.06
CA VAL A 28 3.69 13.98 -2.41
C VAL A 28 2.28 13.45 -2.10
N LEU A 29 1.53 14.15 -1.25
CA LEU A 29 0.26 13.71 -0.64
C LEU A 29 0.33 12.31 -0.03
N ASN A 30 1.41 12.02 0.69
CA ASN A 30 1.73 10.72 1.30
C ASN A 30 1.96 9.56 0.32
N ARG A 31 2.11 9.84 -0.97
CA ARG A 31 2.41 8.83 -2.00
C ARG A 31 3.80 9.08 -2.60
N PRO A 32 4.61 8.04 -2.85
CA PRO A 32 5.86 8.18 -3.59
C PRO A 32 5.68 8.92 -4.92
N VAL A 33 6.61 9.80 -5.27
CA VAL A 33 6.62 10.52 -6.56
C VAL A 33 6.53 9.56 -7.75
N MET A 34 7.24 8.43 -7.69
CA MET A 34 7.21 7.40 -8.74
C MET A 34 5.82 6.85 -9.00
N THR A 35 4.93 6.83 -8.00
CA THR A 35 3.56 6.33 -8.15
C THR A 35 2.78 7.11 -9.21
N TYR A 36 3.01 8.42 -9.31
CA TYR A 36 2.35 9.26 -10.31
C TYR A 36 2.77 8.90 -11.75
N SER A 37 4.05 8.62 -11.98
CA SER A 37 4.55 8.17 -13.28
C SER A 37 4.04 6.77 -13.64
N VAL A 38 3.94 5.86 -12.66
CA VAL A 38 3.36 4.52 -12.86
C VAL A 38 1.90 4.62 -13.28
N GLU A 39 1.11 5.44 -12.58
CA GLU A 39 -0.31 5.63 -12.91
C GLU A 39 -0.51 6.30 -14.27
N LEU A 40 0.36 7.26 -14.63
CA LEU A 40 0.36 7.84 -15.97
C LEU A 40 0.53 6.74 -17.03
N LEU A 41 1.56 5.89 -16.88
CA LEU A 41 1.83 4.80 -17.81
C LEU A 41 0.66 3.80 -17.88
N ALA A 42 0.13 3.39 -16.74
CA ALA A 42 -0.99 2.45 -16.66
C ALA A 42 -2.24 2.98 -17.36
N ARG A 43 -2.57 4.27 -17.18
CA ARG A 43 -3.72 4.93 -17.85
C ARG A 43 -3.56 4.99 -19.37
N HIS A 44 -2.32 5.09 -19.86
CA HIS A 44 -2.00 5.04 -21.28
C HIS A 44 -1.83 3.61 -21.82
N GLY A 45 -2.21 2.59 -21.04
CA GLY A 45 -2.26 1.19 -21.49
C GLY A 45 -0.91 0.48 -21.45
N ALA A 46 0.05 0.95 -20.64
CA ALA A 46 1.28 0.20 -20.40
C ALA A 46 0.97 -1.08 -19.61
N HIS A 47 1.37 -2.25 -20.14
CA HIS A 47 1.25 -3.53 -19.44
C HIS A 47 2.55 -3.98 -18.79
N GLU A 48 3.69 -3.62 -19.38
CA GLU A 48 5.04 -3.96 -18.90
C GLU A 48 5.87 -2.68 -18.79
N ILE A 49 6.55 -2.52 -17.65
CA ILE A 49 7.40 -1.37 -17.36
C ILE A 49 8.76 -1.88 -16.90
N LEU A 50 9.80 -1.48 -17.62
CA LEU A 50 11.19 -1.78 -17.29
C LEU A 50 11.70 -0.70 -16.33
N VAL A 51 12.24 -1.11 -15.20
CA VAL A 51 12.66 -0.19 -14.14
C VAL A 51 14.15 -0.39 -13.87
N PRO A 52 15.03 0.37 -14.55
CA PRO A 52 16.42 0.46 -14.17
C PRO A 52 16.55 0.99 -12.75
N LEU A 53 17.19 0.18 -11.90
CA LEU A 53 17.44 0.51 -10.51
C LEU A 53 18.94 0.67 -10.30
N PHE A 54 19.29 1.72 -9.58
CA PHE A 54 20.59 1.91 -8.99
C PHE A 54 20.39 2.27 -7.51
N HIS A 55 21.45 2.64 -6.79
CA HIS A 55 21.52 2.96 -5.35
C HIS A 55 20.18 3.06 -4.57
N GLN A 56 20.01 2.25 -3.51
CA GLN A 56 18.79 2.15 -2.68
C GLN A 56 17.53 1.56 -3.36
N GLY A 57 17.68 0.92 -4.53
CA GLY A 57 16.57 0.29 -5.29
C GLY A 57 15.73 -0.74 -4.52
N ALA A 58 16.27 -1.41 -3.50
CA ALA A 58 15.52 -2.37 -2.69
C ALA A 58 14.27 -1.77 -2.02
N SER A 59 14.31 -0.49 -1.63
CA SER A 59 13.15 0.21 -1.06
C SER A 59 12.03 0.41 -2.08
N ILE A 60 12.39 0.64 -3.35
CA ILE A 60 11.48 0.78 -4.47
C ILE A 60 10.84 -0.58 -4.77
N GLU A 61 11.64 -1.65 -4.90
CA GLU A 61 11.14 -3.01 -5.12
C GLU A 61 10.17 -3.44 -4.00
N THR A 62 10.51 -3.15 -2.74
CA THR A 62 9.67 -3.49 -1.58
C THR A 62 8.32 -2.77 -1.63
N HIS A 63 8.29 -1.50 -2.05
CA HIS A 63 7.05 -0.72 -2.08
C HIS A 63 6.18 -1.00 -3.31
N PHE A 64 6.80 -1.13 -4.49
CA PHE A 64 6.10 -1.29 -5.76
C PHE A 64 5.81 -2.76 -6.11
N GLY A 65 6.55 -3.71 -5.53
CA GLY A 65 6.34 -5.14 -5.71
C GLY A 65 6.34 -5.54 -7.19
N SER A 66 5.44 -6.43 -7.60
CA SER A 66 5.31 -6.85 -9.00
C SER A 66 4.65 -5.83 -9.93
N GLY A 67 4.08 -4.74 -9.39
CA GLY A 67 3.29 -3.76 -10.16
C GLY A 67 1.83 -4.14 -10.38
N ARG A 68 1.42 -5.37 -10.04
CA ARG A 68 0.05 -5.87 -10.26
C ARG A 68 -1.04 -4.97 -9.66
N ARG A 69 -0.74 -4.24 -8.58
CA ARG A 69 -1.63 -3.23 -7.97
C ARG A 69 -2.12 -2.18 -8.98
N TRP A 70 -1.30 -1.83 -9.97
CA TRP A 70 -1.67 -0.86 -11.02
C TRP A 70 -2.01 -1.52 -12.36
N ASN A 71 -2.25 -2.84 -12.36
CA ASN A 71 -2.45 -3.63 -13.57
C ASN A 71 -1.27 -3.55 -14.56
N VAL A 72 -0.05 -3.40 -14.04
CA VAL A 72 1.21 -3.41 -14.80
C VAL A 72 2.14 -4.50 -14.26
N ALA A 73 3.12 -4.91 -15.06
CA ALA A 73 4.20 -5.80 -14.66
C ALA A 73 5.53 -5.04 -14.61
N PHE A 74 6.17 -5.01 -13.44
CA PHE A 74 7.50 -4.43 -13.31
C PHE A 74 8.60 -5.45 -13.60
N HIS A 75 9.57 -5.02 -14.41
CA HIS A 75 10.82 -5.72 -14.63
C HIS A 75 11.96 -4.87 -14.07
N TYR A 76 12.39 -5.18 -12.85
CA TYR A 76 13.50 -4.48 -12.21
C TYR A 76 14.83 -4.89 -12.82
N LEU A 77 15.63 -3.89 -13.19
CA LEU A 77 16.91 -4.06 -13.84
C LEU A 77 18.01 -3.45 -12.96
N PRO A 78 18.52 -4.19 -11.96
CA PRO A 78 19.51 -3.67 -11.03
C PRO A 78 20.87 -3.44 -11.71
N GLN A 79 21.46 -2.28 -11.43
CA GLN A 79 22.76 -1.86 -11.96
C GLN A 79 23.78 -1.75 -10.82
N ARG A 80 25.03 -2.11 -11.12
CA ARG A 80 26.14 -2.07 -10.14
C ARG A 80 26.89 -0.75 -10.13
N GLU A 81 26.74 0.02 -11.19
CA GLU A 81 27.48 1.25 -11.47
C GLU A 81 26.50 2.31 -11.95
N ALA A 82 26.84 3.57 -11.71
CA ALA A 82 26.09 4.69 -12.27
C ALA A 82 26.36 4.75 -13.78
N LEU A 83 25.32 4.70 -14.60
CA LEU A 83 25.43 4.66 -16.07
C LEU A 83 24.74 5.85 -16.74
N GLY A 84 24.13 6.76 -15.97
CA GLY A 84 23.30 7.82 -16.53
C GLY A 84 22.03 7.27 -17.17
N THR A 85 21.17 8.19 -17.61
CA THR A 85 19.84 7.85 -18.13
C THR A 85 19.87 7.04 -19.44
N ALA A 86 20.75 7.40 -20.39
CA ALA A 86 20.88 6.68 -21.66
C ALA A 86 21.77 5.44 -21.53
N GLY A 87 22.84 5.49 -20.74
CA GLY A 87 23.70 4.34 -20.50
C GLY A 87 22.98 3.22 -19.76
N ALA A 88 22.06 3.55 -18.84
CA ALA A 88 21.19 2.57 -18.18
C ALA A 88 20.35 1.75 -19.17
N ILE A 89 19.89 2.39 -20.24
CA ILE A 89 19.07 1.76 -21.29
C ILE A 89 19.96 0.99 -22.27
N LYS A 90 21.12 1.55 -22.64
CA LYS A 90 22.12 0.87 -23.48
C LYS A 90 22.55 -0.47 -22.89
N ARG A 91 22.63 -0.56 -21.55
CA ARG A 91 22.96 -1.82 -20.85
C ARG A 91 22.01 -2.97 -21.16
N VAL A 92 20.76 -2.67 -21.48
CA VAL A 92 19.70 -3.64 -21.79
C VAL A 92 19.21 -3.54 -23.23
N GLU A 93 20.02 -2.98 -24.13
CA GLU A 93 19.72 -2.80 -25.56
C GLU A 93 19.20 -4.08 -26.24
N GLN A 94 19.68 -5.25 -25.81
CA GLN A 94 19.23 -6.54 -26.37
C GLN A 94 17.74 -6.84 -26.15
N LEU A 95 17.12 -6.23 -25.14
CA LEU A 95 15.69 -6.33 -24.83
C LEU A 95 14.86 -5.32 -25.63
N ILE A 96 15.51 -4.35 -26.28
CA ILE A 96 14.85 -3.22 -26.93
C ILE A 96 14.59 -3.56 -28.40
N ARG A 97 13.31 -3.58 -28.78
CA ARG A 97 12.87 -4.00 -30.13
C ARG A 97 11.97 -2.99 -30.82
N GLN A 98 11.44 -2.04 -30.06
CA GLN A 98 10.48 -1.05 -30.51
C GLN A 98 10.87 0.31 -29.94
N THR A 99 10.20 1.37 -30.38
CA THR A 99 10.31 2.71 -29.79
C THR A 99 10.18 2.63 -28.27
N VAL A 100 11.05 3.36 -27.58
CA VAL A 100 11.16 3.38 -26.13
C VAL A 100 10.69 4.73 -25.61
N LEU A 101 9.71 4.73 -24.71
CA LEU A 101 9.41 5.90 -23.87
C LEU A 101 10.20 5.80 -22.57
N ILE A 102 10.95 6.83 -22.28
CA ILE A 102 11.74 6.99 -21.06
C ILE A 102 11.04 8.05 -20.21
N LEU A 103 10.66 7.70 -19.00
CA LEU A 103 10.13 8.63 -18.01
C LEU A 103 11.03 8.68 -16.77
N PRO A 104 11.28 9.87 -16.20
CA PRO A 104 11.92 10.00 -14.90
C PRO A 104 10.97 9.53 -13.78
N ALA A 105 11.50 8.81 -12.80
CA ALA A 105 10.74 8.36 -11.63
C ALA A 105 10.77 9.34 -10.45
N ASP A 106 11.56 10.41 -10.54
CA ASP A 106 11.86 11.39 -9.49
C ASP A 106 11.22 12.77 -9.72
N ARG A 107 10.37 12.91 -10.74
CA ARG A 107 9.70 14.17 -11.13
C ARG A 107 8.21 13.93 -11.33
N LEU A 108 7.41 15.00 -11.27
CA LEU A 108 5.99 14.91 -11.61
C LEU A 108 5.77 15.42 -13.03
N LEU A 109 5.12 14.59 -13.85
CA LEU A 109 4.83 14.88 -15.24
C LEU A 109 3.47 14.31 -15.61
N ASP A 110 2.59 15.13 -16.18
CA ASP A 110 1.28 14.72 -16.69
C ASP A 110 1.25 14.77 -18.22
N LEU A 111 2.11 13.98 -18.85
CA LEU A 111 2.34 13.95 -20.29
C LEU A 111 1.24 13.20 -21.04
N ASP A 112 0.71 13.80 -22.11
CA ASP A 112 -0.06 13.05 -23.11
C ASP A 112 0.88 12.20 -23.98
N ILE A 113 1.05 10.95 -23.59
CA ILE A 113 1.99 10.01 -24.23
C ILE A 113 1.59 9.77 -25.69
N ASN A 114 0.29 9.65 -25.99
CA ASN A 114 -0.19 9.35 -27.33
C ASN A 114 0.14 10.48 -28.30
N ALA A 115 -0.12 11.73 -27.89
CA ALA A 115 0.21 12.90 -28.69
C ALA A 115 1.72 13.03 -28.94
N ALA A 116 2.55 12.77 -27.92
CA ALA A 116 4.00 12.80 -28.06
C ALA A 116 4.52 11.74 -29.04
N VAL A 117 3.98 10.52 -28.99
CA VAL A 117 4.36 9.40 -29.88
C VAL A 117 3.93 9.67 -31.33
N ILE A 118 2.71 10.20 -31.53
CA ILE A 118 2.25 10.60 -32.87
C ILE A 118 3.19 11.65 -33.45
N ALA A 119 3.55 12.67 -32.67
CA ALA A 119 4.47 13.72 -33.13
C ALA A 119 5.87 13.16 -33.43
N HIS A 120 6.39 12.24 -32.60
CA HIS A 120 7.67 11.58 -32.80
C HIS A 120 7.74 10.83 -34.14
N HIS A 121 6.71 10.01 -34.44
CA HIS A 121 6.65 9.28 -35.70
C HIS A 121 6.38 10.19 -36.91
N ALA A 122 5.54 11.23 -36.76
CA ALA A 122 5.25 12.16 -37.85
C ALA A 122 6.51 12.92 -38.32
N HIS A 123 7.47 13.16 -37.42
CA HIS A 123 8.75 13.80 -37.74
C HIS A 123 9.86 12.81 -38.10
N ASN A 124 9.58 11.50 -38.15
CA ASN A 124 10.58 10.44 -38.38
C ASN A 124 11.86 10.66 -37.56
N SER A 125 11.70 11.01 -36.29
CA SER A 125 12.82 11.35 -35.42
C SER A 125 13.41 10.11 -34.79
N MET A 126 14.74 10.01 -34.78
CA MET A 126 15.43 8.93 -34.08
C MET A 126 15.38 9.13 -32.56
N ALA A 127 15.27 10.38 -32.11
CA ALA A 127 15.04 10.72 -30.72
C ALA A 127 14.18 11.99 -30.59
N THR A 128 13.29 12.00 -29.60
CA THR A 128 12.49 13.18 -29.24
C THR A 128 12.65 13.53 -27.78
N ALA A 129 13.04 14.78 -27.50
CA ALA A 129 13.09 15.34 -26.16
C ALA A 129 11.75 15.99 -25.80
N ILE A 130 11.24 15.72 -24.61
CA ILE A 130 10.00 16.30 -24.12
C ILE A 130 10.33 17.51 -23.24
N CYS A 131 9.89 18.69 -23.66
CA CYS A 131 10.23 19.95 -23.01
C CYS A 131 8.98 20.70 -22.54
N HIS A 132 9.06 21.34 -21.37
CA HIS A 132 8.03 22.21 -20.81
C HIS A 132 8.61 23.61 -20.63
N ASN A 133 7.98 24.63 -21.22
CA ASN A 133 8.44 26.03 -21.17
C ASN A 133 9.93 26.26 -21.53
N GLY A 134 10.48 25.42 -22.42
CA GLY A 134 11.88 25.51 -22.87
C GLY A 134 12.86 24.67 -22.07
N GLU A 135 12.43 24.04 -20.97
CA GLU A 135 13.25 23.15 -20.14
C GLU A 135 12.95 21.68 -20.44
N ALA A 136 13.98 20.83 -20.42
CA ALA A 136 13.81 19.39 -20.63
C ALA A 136 13.19 18.73 -19.40
N THR A 137 12.06 18.05 -19.60
CA THR A 137 11.34 17.39 -18.50
C THR A 137 12.09 16.18 -17.94
N GLY A 138 13.04 15.62 -18.71
CA GLY A 138 13.70 14.35 -18.44
C GLY A 138 13.02 13.14 -19.10
N ALA A 139 11.89 13.36 -19.78
CA ALA A 139 11.23 12.34 -20.58
C ALA A 139 11.69 12.39 -22.05
N TYR A 140 11.87 11.22 -22.65
CA TYR A 140 12.39 11.07 -24.01
C TYR A 140 11.70 9.91 -24.75
N LEU A 141 11.54 10.04 -26.06
CA LEU A 141 11.21 8.94 -26.97
C LEU A 141 12.43 8.60 -27.80
N LEU A 142 12.86 7.34 -27.81
CA LEU A 142 14.03 6.89 -28.56
C LEU A 142 13.66 5.72 -29.47
N GLU A 143 14.15 5.75 -30.70
CA GLU A 143 14.20 4.58 -31.55
C GLU A 143 15.39 3.68 -31.16
N PRO A 144 15.31 2.34 -31.31
CA PRO A 144 16.40 1.43 -30.96
C PRO A 144 17.73 1.80 -31.63
N ALA A 145 17.69 2.34 -32.85
CA ALA A 145 18.87 2.78 -33.58
C ALA A 145 19.65 3.91 -32.87
N ALA A 146 18.97 4.74 -32.08
CA ALA A 146 19.63 5.81 -31.30
C ALA A 146 20.68 5.26 -30.33
N LEU A 147 20.47 4.05 -29.82
CA LEU A 147 21.36 3.42 -28.85
C LEU A 147 22.72 3.06 -29.43
N ALA A 148 22.88 2.98 -30.76
CA ALA A 148 24.18 2.78 -31.40
C ALA A 148 25.18 3.91 -31.08
N HIS A 149 24.67 5.10 -30.75
CA HIS A 149 25.47 6.28 -30.41
C HIS A 149 25.79 6.40 -28.91
N VAL A 150 25.27 5.49 -28.07
CA VAL A 150 25.54 5.50 -26.62
C VAL A 150 26.76 4.61 -26.31
N PRO A 151 27.83 5.16 -25.73
CA PRO A 151 29.01 4.37 -25.37
C PRO A 151 28.69 3.39 -24.24
N LEU A 152 29.04 2.11 -24.44
CA LEU A 152 28.75 1.05 -23.49
C LEU A 152 29.59 1.20 -22.20
N GLY A 153 28.93 1.12 -21.04
CA GLY A 153 29.61 1.13 -19.73
C GLY A 153 30.12 2.50 -19.30
N THR A 154 29.54 3.59 -19.82
CA THR A 154 29.88 4.96 -19.44
C THR A 154 28.67 5.67 -18.83
N ILE A 155 28.92 6.67 -17.99
CA ILE A 155 27.87 7.59 -17.53
C ILE A 155 27.49 8.45 -18.74
N PHE A 156 26.28 8.23 -19.27
CA PHE A 156 25.82 8.92 -20.46
C PHE A 156 24.32 9.21 -20.38
N ASP A 157 23.95 10.48 -20.55
CA ASP A 157 22.57 10.94 -20.40
C ASP A 157 21.83 11.13 -21.71
N CYS A 158 20.50 11.04 -21.67
CA CYS A 158 19.65 11.25 -22.84
C CYS A 158 19.78 12.67 -23.40
N ALA A 159 20.02 13.68 -22.57
CA ALA A 159 20.29 15.05 -23.04
C ALA A 159 21.58 15.13 -23.88
N GLU A 160 22.62 14.39 -23.47
CA GLU A 160 23.86 14.26 -24.23
C GLU A 160 23.65 13.47 -25.51
N LEU A 161 22.86 12.39 -25.48
CA LEU A 161 22.47 11.64 -26.66
C LEU A 161 21.82 12.53 -27.71
N ILE A 162 20.82 13.35 -27.35
CA ILE A 162 20.19 14.29 -28.27
C ILE A 162 21.23 15.20 -28.94
N SER A 163 22.19 15.70 -28.16
CA SER A 163 23.27 16.56 -28.67
C SER A 163 24.20 15.82 -29.64
N VAL A 164 24.54 14.56 -29.35
CA VAL A 164 25.36 13.71 -30.23
C VAL A 164 24.64 13.40 -31.54
N LEU A 165 23.36 13.04 -31.48
CA LEU A 165 22.55 12.75 -32.66
C LEU A 165 22.41 13.97 -33.57
N SER A 166 22.12 15.13 -32.98
CA SER A 166 22.03 16.39 -33.73
C SER A 166 23.34 16.73 -34.44
N ARG A 167 24.49 16.53 -33.78
CA ARG A 167 25.82 16.74 -34.40
C ARG A 167 26.15 15.72 -35.49
N ALA A 168 25.65 14.49 -35.37
CA ALA A 168 25.80 13.44 -36.37
C ALA A 168 24.88 13.65 -37.59
N GLY A 169 24.01 14.66 -37.58
CA GLY A 169 23.03 14.91 -38.64
C GLY A 169 21.81 13.99 -38.60
N GLU A 170 21.62 13.28 -37.50
CA GLU A 170 20.48 12.38 -37.29
C GLU A 170 19.22 13.18 -36.91
N SER A 171 18.05 12.65 -37.29
CA SER A 171 16.77 13.31 -37.04
C SER A 171 16.46 13.35 -35.54
N THR A 172 16.37 14.55 -34.97
CA THR A 172 15.96 14.78 -33.58
C THR A 172 14.81 15.78 -33.55
N TYR A 173 13.90 15.63 -32.58
CA TYR A 173 12.75 16.52 -32.44
C TYR A 173 12.54 16.95 -30.98
N THR A 174 11.96 18.13 -30.80
CA THR A 174 11.59 18.63 -29.48
C THR A 174 10.07 18.74 -29.40
N TYR A 175 9.47 17.92 -28.55
CA TYR A 175 8.04 17.96 -28.30
C TYR A 175 7.72 18.93 -27.16
N ARG A 176 6.86 19.91 -27.42
CA ARG A 176 6.39 20.88 -26.42
C ARG A 176 5.25 20.28 -25.59
N HIS A 177 5.54 19.97 -24.34
CA HIS A 177 4.57 19.55 -23.33
C HIS A 177 3.86 20.76 -22.70
N THR A 178 2.53 20.70 -22.60
CA THR A 178 1.68 21.79 -22.05
C THR A 178 0.92 21.40 -20.78
N GLY A 179 0.98 20.13 -20.37
CA GLY A 179 0.37 19.65 -19.13
C GLY A 179 1.21 20.01 -17.90
N TYR A 180 0.78 19.52 -16.73
CA TYR A 180 1.49 19.74 -15.47
C TYR A 180 2.92 19.18 -15.51
N TRP A 181 3.86 19.93 -14.94
CA TRP A 181 5.25 19.51 -14.75
C TRP A 181 5.86 20.16 -13.52
N ASN A 182 6.45 19.34 -12.66
CA ASN A 182 7.24 19.80 -11.53
C ASN A 182 8.56 19.03 -11.49
N PRO A 183 9.72 19.73 -11.58
CA PRO A 183 11.03 19.10 -11.66
C PRO A 183 11.48 18.46 -10.35
N LEU A 184 10.85 18.80 -9.21
CA LEU A 184 11.23 18.33 -7.88
C LEU A 184 12.74 18.47 -7.58
N ALA A 185 13.34 19.56 -8.07
CA ALA A 185 14.77 19.81 -7.92
C ALA A 185 15.11 20.38 -6.53
N SER A 186 14.15 21.04 -5.88
CA SER A 186 14.33 21.74 -4.61
C SER A 186 13.21 21.43 -3.61
N TYR A 187 13.41 21.77 -2.33
CA TYR A 187 12.36 21.65 -1.32
C TYR A 187 11.19 22.60 -1.58
N ALA A 188 11.45 23.76 -2.18
CA ALA A 188 10.41 24.66 -2.67
C ALA A 188 9.57 24.00 -3.76
N ASP A 189 10.19 23.29 -4.71
CA ASP A 189 9.44 22.53 -5.72
C ASP A 189 8.60 21.41 -5.11
N LEU A 190 9.12 20.71 -4.10
CA LEU A 190 8.38 19.68 -3.39
C LEU A 190 7.18 20.27 -2.64
N HIS A 191 7.35 21.39 -1.93
CA HIS A 191 6.24 22.06 -1.26
C HIS A 191 5.19 22.57 -2.26
N ARG A 192 5.64 23.19 -3.34
CA ARG A 192 4.78 23.61 -4.45
C ARG A 192 4.00 22.44 -5.03
N ALA A 193 4.65 21.29 -5.25
CA ALA A 193 3.97 20.08 -5.70
C ALA A 193 2.87 19.61 -4.74
N GLN A 194 3.09 19.70 -3.43
CA GLN A 194 2.09 19.36 -2.42
C GLN A 194 0.87 20.29 -2.54
N GLN A 195 1.12 21.59 -2.62
CA GLN A 195 0.06 22.60 -2.74
C GLN A 195 -0.72 22.44 -4.05
N GLU A 196 -0.04 22.30 -5.18
CA GLU A 196 -0.65 22.17 -6.51
C GLU A 196 -1.45 20.86 -6.64
N MET A 197 -0.92 19.75 -6.12
CA MET A 197 -1.65 18.48 -6.08
C MET A 197 -2.87 18.56 -5.17
N PHE A 198 -2.75 19.20 -4.00
CA PHE A 198 -3.86 19.34 -3.07
C PHE A 198 -4.94 20.27 -3.60
N ALA A 199 -4.55 21.42 -4.16
CA ALA A 199 -5.47 22.36 -4.80
C ALA A 199 -6.24 21.67 -5.93
N SER A 200 -5.56 20.87 -6.76
CA SER A 200 -6.24 20.07 -7.79
C SER A 200 -7.20 19.03 -7.18
N LEU A 201 -6.82 18.36 -6.09
CA LEU A 201 -7.65 17.36 -5.41
C LEU A 201 -8.98 17.94 -4.93
N ILE A 202 -8.98 19.20 -4.48
CA ILE A 202 -10.17 19.90 -3.98
C ILE A 202 -10.84 20.80 -5.02
N GLY A 203 -10.35 20.82 -6.27
CA GLY A 203 -10.85 21.67 -7.34
C GLY A 203 -10.63 23.18 -7.09
N ALA A 204 -9.64 23.56 -6.28
CA ALA A 204 -9.28 24.94 -6.02
C ALA A 204 -8.43 25.53 -7.15
N PRO A 205 -8.48 26.86 -7.38
CA PRO A 205 -7.62 27.51 -8.36
C PRO A 205 -6.15 27.35 -7.96
N LEU A 206 -5.30 27.09 -8.95
CA LEU A 206 -3.86 27.02 -8.75
C LEU A 206 -3.27 28.42 -8.61
N ALA A 207 -2.22 28.53 -7.79
CA ALA A 207 -1.46 29.76 -7.64
C ALA A 207 -0.62 30.11 -8.89
N CYS A 208 -0.38 29.14 -9.78
CA CYS A 208 0.42 29.30 -10.99
C CYS A 208 -0.44 29.17 -12.26
N GLU A 209 0.02 29.76 -13.37
CA GLU A 209 -0.63 29.68 -14.70
C GLU A 209 -0.48 28.30 -15.37
N GLN A 210 0.05 27.29 -14.68
CA GLN A 210 0.22 25.95 -15.24
C GLN A 210 -1.09 25.16 -15.27
N SER A 211 -1.17 24.21 -16.21
CA SER A 211 -2.25 23.22 -16.24
C SER A 211 -2.26 22.43 -14.93
N ALA A 212 -3.44 22.28 -14.33
CA ALA A 212 -3.58 21.48 -13.12
C ALA A 212 -3.19 20.01 -13.35
N PRO A 213 -2.60 19.34 -12.34
CA PRO A 213 -2.46 17.89 -12.36
C PRO A 213 -3.84 17.28 -12.63
N ARG A 214 -4.02 16.55 -13.73
CA ARG A 214 -5.35 16.04 -14.13
C ARG A 214 -5.91 14.95 -13.21
N TYR A 215 -5.04 14.29 -12.47
CA TYR A 215 -5.39 13.13 -11.65
C TYR A 215 -4.63 13.12 -10.33
N PRO A 216 -4.90 14.08 -9.45
CA PRO A 216 -4.40 14.02 -8.08
C PRO A 216 -5.06 12.83 -7.39
N VAL A 217 -4.26 12.07 -6.65
CA VAL A 217 -4.77 10.95 -5.85
C VAL A 217 -4.20 11.11 -4.46
N GLY A 218 -5.09 11.42 -3.51
CA GLY A 218 -4.81 11.34 -2.08
C GLY A 218 -5.37 10.05 -1.48
N GLU A 219 -4.83 9.63 -0.36
CA GLU A 219 -5.45 8.63 0.50
C GLU A 219 -6.45 9.33 1.43
N GLY A 220 -7.64 8.74 1.59
CA GLY A 220 -8.64 9.22 2.56
C GLY A 220 -9.84 9.90 1.94
N TYR A 221 -10.51 10.72 2.74
CA TYR A 221 -11.76 11.41 2.38
C TYR A 221 -11.79 12.82 2.95
N GLU A 222 -12.58 13.69 2.33
CA GLU A 222 -12.79 15.04 2.80
C GLU A 222 -13.75 15.04 4.01
N ILE A 223 -13.32 15.65 5.12
CA ILE A 223 -14.12 15.76 6.35
C ILE A 223 -14.78 17.14 6.51
N ALA A 224 -14.20 18.15 5.87
CA ALA A 224 -14.70 19.51 5.79
C ALA A 224 -14.11 20.16 4.53
N PRO A 225 -14.72 21.22 3.97
CA PRO A 225 -14.23 21.87 2.76
C PRO A 225 -12.73 22.22 2.85
N GLY A 226 -11.92 21.61 1.98
CA GLY A 226 -10.47 21.78 1.95
C GLY A 226 -9.69 21.05 3.06
N ILE A 227 -10.32 20.17 3.83
CA ILE A 227 -9.68 19.35 4.87
C ILE A 227 -9.89 17.87 4.56
N TRP A 228 -8.78 17.21 4.21
CA TRP A 228 -8.73 15.80 3.88
C TRP A 228 -8.08 14.98 4.99
N MET A 229 -8.62 13.79 5.22
CA MET A 229 -8.18 12.92 6.29
C MET A 229 -8.14 11.46 5.84
N GLY A 230 -7.02 10.79 6.14
CA GLY A 230 -6.85 9.36 6.02
C GLY A 230 -7.63 8.57 7.07
N THR A 231 -7.52 7.25 7.01
CA THR A 231 -8.27 6.35 7.90
C THR A 231 -7.60 6.24 9.28
N HIS A 232 -8.35 5.88 10.33
CA HIS A 232 -7.85 5.66 11.70
C HIS A 232 -7.15 6.83 12.39
N THR A 233 -7.31 8.04 11.84
CA THR A 233 -6.82 9.25 12.46
C THR A 233 -7.76 9.67 13.59
N VAL A 234 -7.18 9.95 14.76
CA VAL A 234 -7.90 10.40 15.95
C VAL A 234 -7.54 11.85 16.23
N ILE A 235 -8.55 12.71 16.26
CA ILE A 235 -8.41 14.14 16.50
C ILE A 235 -9.09 14.50 17.82
N HIS A 236 -8.38 15.19 18.70
CA HIS A 236 -8.97 15.71 19.94
C HIS A 236 -10.03 16.78 19.62
N PRO A 237 -11.18 16.83 20.31
CA PRO A 237 -12.26 17.79 20.01
C PRO A 237 -11.87 19.27 20.12
N THR A 238 -10.80 19.60 20.84
CA THR A 238 -10.33 21.00 21.00
C THR A 238 -9.31 21.43 19.94
N ALA A 239 -8.87 20.51 19.08
CA ALA A 239 -7.94 20.83 18.00
C ALA A 239 -8.61 21.74 16.95
N LYS A 240 -7.85 22.72 16.46
CA LYS A 240 -8.28 23.65 15.41
C LYS A 240 -7.61 23.28 14.10
N LEU A 241 -8.44 23.04 13.09
CA LEU A 241 -8.00 22.64 11.76
C LEU A 241 -8.36 23.73 10.76
N HIS A 242 -7.37 24.14 9.97
CA HIS A 242 -7.50 25.21 8.99
C HIS A 242 -7.22 24.66 7.59
N ALA A 243 -8.21 24.75 6.71
CA ALA A 243 -8.04 24.43 5.29
C ALA A 243 -7.10 25.43 4.61
N PRO A 244 -6.37 25.04 3.56
CA PRO A 244 -6.20 23.68 3.05
C PRO A 244 -5.37 22.79 3.99
N LEU A 245 -5.82 21.56 4.26
CA LEU A 245 -5.12 20.63 5.16
C LEU A 245 -5.29 19.18 4.69
N TYR A 246 -4.18 18.45 4.59
CA TYR A 246 -4.18 17.01 4.34
C TYR A 246 -3.57 16.25 5.52
N ILE A 247 -4.32 15.30 6.07
CA ILE A 247 -3.88 14.47 7.19
C ILE A 247 -3.84 13.01 6.75
N GLY A 248 -2.68 12.36 6.86
CA GLY A 248 -2.54 10.93 6.56
C GLY A 248 -3.30 10.01 7.50
N SER A 249 -3.26 8.71 7.19
CA SER A 249 -3.89 7.68 8.04
C SER A 249 -3.12 7.45 9.35
N ASP A 250 -3.77 6.86 10.35
CA ASP A 250 -3.18 6.45 11.64
C ASP A 250 -2.54 7.60 12.43
N CYS A 251 -2.98 8.84 12.21
CA CYS A 251 -2.46 10.00 12.91
C CYS A 251 -3.15 10.20 14.27
N ARG A 252 -2.44 10.82 15.22
CA ARG A 252 -2.99 11.21 16.52
C ARG A 252 -2.74 12.70 16.74
N ILE A 253 -3.81 13.46 16.86
CA ILE A 253 -3.76 14.91 17.09
C ILE A 253 -4.24 15.20 18.51
N GLY A 254 -3.37 15.79 19.32
CA GLY A 254 -3.59 16.14 20.72
C GLY A 254 -4.53 17.32 20.94
N ALA A 255 -4.76 17.66 22.21
CA ALA A 255 -5.60 18.77 22.61
C ALA A 255 -4.97 20.12 22.25
N ASP A 256 -5.80 21.09 21.87
CA ASP A 256 -5.43 22.50 21.63
C ASP A 256 -4.36 22.69 20.55
N VAL A 257 -4.21 21.69 19.68
CA VAL A 257 -3.32 21.73 18.51
C VAL A 257 -3.95 22.59 17.42
N GLU A 258 -3.14 23.39 16.72
CA GLU A 258 -3.55 24.19 15.57
C GLU A 258 -2.81 23.72 14.31
N ILE A 259 -3.54 23.25 13.29
CA ILE A 259 -2.93 22.68 12.07
C ILE A 259 -3.51 23.35 10.82
N GLY A 260 -2.63 23.70 9.89
CA GLY A 260 -2.95 24.40 8.66
C GLY A 260 -2.93 25.93 8.80
N PRO A 261 -3.07 26.67 7.70
CA PRO A 261 -3.30 26.20 6.32
C PRO A 261 -2.05 25.62 5.64
N GLU A 262 -2.25 24.99 4.47
CA GLU A 262 -1.21 24.44 3.57
C GLU A 262 -0.30 23.41 4.23
N THR A 263 -0.87 22.61 5.12
CA THR A 263 -0.14 21.58 5.85
C THR A 263 -0.47 20.20 5.32
N VAL A 264 0.58 19.38 5.16
CA VAL A 264 0.45 17.95 4.82
C VAL A 264 1.08 17.14 5.93
N LEU A 265 0.28 16.28 6.59
CA LEU A 265 0.76 15.35 7.60
C LEU A 265 0.86 13.93 7.04
N GLY A 266 2.04 13.34 7.22
CA GLY A 266 2.35 11.96 6.88
C GLY A 266 1.60 10.95 7.73
N THR A 267 1.36 9.78 7.18
CA THR A 267 0.75 8.65 7.89
C THR A 267 1.52 8.30 9.18
N HIS A 268 0.83 7.85 10.22
CA HIS A 268 1.41 7.51 11.53
C HIS A 268 2.11 8.68 12.25
N THR A 269 1.68 9.92 11.99
CA THR A 269 2.20 11.10 12.68
C THR A 269 1.47 11.32 14.00
N ILE A 270 2.21 11.72 15.03
CA ILE A 270 1.64 12.09 16.32
C ILE A 270 1.96 13.56 16.57
N VAL A 271 0.94 14.38 16.81
CA VAL A 271 1.08 15.78 17.16
C VAL A 271 0.57 15.96 18.59
N ASP A 272 1.48 16.31 19.50
CA ASP A 272 1.17 16.45 20.92
C ASP A 272 0.54 17.81 21.24
N GLU A 273 0.03 17.95 22.47
CA GLU A 273 -0.84 19.05 22.87
C GLU A 273 -0.26 20.45 22.62
N GLY A 274 -1.09 21.39 22.17
CA GLY A 274 -0.73 22.79 21.97
C GLY A 274 0.29 23.07 20.86
N ALA A 275 0.64 22.09 20.03
CA ALA A 275 1.53 22.31 18.89
C ALA A 275 0.83 23.12 17.77
N THR A 276 1.60 23.90 17.02
CA THR A 276 1.12 24.70 15.88
C THR A 276 1.90 24.32 14.63
N ILE A 277 1.22 23.95 13.55
CA ILE A 277 1.86 23.55 12.28
C ILE A 277 1.18 24.27 11.12
N GLN A 278 1.92 25.06 10.37
CA GLN A 278 1.40 25.87 9.26
C GLN A 278 2.33 25.82 8.06
N GLN A 279 1.79 25.78 6.84
CA GLN A 279 2.53 25.85 5.57
C GLN A 279 3.71 24.86 5.52
N SER A 280 3.50 23.67 6.08
CA SER A 280 4.57 22.74 6.41
C SER A 280 4.20 21.31 6.06
N THR A 281 5.20 20.54 5.66
CA THR A 281 5.04 19.13 5.33
C THR A 281 5.72 18.29 6.40
N VAL A 282 4.95 17.50 7.14
CA VAL A 282 5.47 16.55 8.13
C VAL A 282 5.44 15.16 7.52
N LEU A 283 6.59 14.49 7.43
CA LEU A 283 6.68 13.15 6.86
C LEU A 283 6.13 12.07 7.79
N ALA A 284 5.80 10.93 7.20
CA ALA A 284 5.26 9.78 7.90
C ALA A 284 6.16 9.34 9.08
N HIS A 285 5.53 8.77 10.10
CA HIS A 285 6.21 8.31 11.31
C HIS A 285 6.99 9.41 12.06
N THR A 286 6.48 10.64 12.10
CA THR A 286 7.07 11.75 12.86
C THR A 286 6.24 12.05 14.11
N TYR A 287 6.92 12.25 15.25
CA TYR A 287 6.32 12.78 16.47
C TYR A 287 6.67 14.26 16.58
N VAL A 288 5.65 15.10 16.70
CA VAL A 288 5.75 16.53 16.99
C VAL A 288 5.39 16.74 18.45
N GLY A 289 6.33 17.30 19.20
CA GLY A 289 6.25 17.53 20.62
C GLY A 289 5.25 18.58 21.05
N ARG A 290 5.05 18.66 22.37
CA ARG A 290 4.11 19.58 23.00
C ARG A 290 4.55 21.04 22.80
N MET A 291 3.62 21.92 22.44
CA MET A 291 3.87 23.36 22.21
C MET A 291 4.96 23.66 21.17
N VAL A 292 5.23 22.71 20.26
CA VAL A 292 6.17 22.94 19.16
C VAL A 292 5.48 23.75 18.06
N ASN A 293 6.14 24.80 17.58
CA ASN A 293 5.68 25.58 16.43
C ASN A 293 6.55 25.26 15.21
N ILE A 294 5.89 24.85 14.11
CA ILE A 294 6.52 24.55 12.83
C ILE A 294 5.83 25.38 11.75
N GLN A 295 6.59 26.27 11.10
CA GLN A 295 6.10 27.14 10.05
C GLN A 295 7.09 27.20 8.87
N ASP A 296 6.59 27.01 7.64
CA ASP A 296 7.37 27.00 6.40
C ASP A 296 8.53 25.98 6.40
N ARG A 297 8.29 24.80 7.01
CA ARG A 297 9.31 23.74 7.13
C ARG A 297 8.85 22.41 6.57
N MET A 298 9.82 21.61 6.18
CA MET A 298 9.63 20.19 6.01
C MET A 298 10.23 19.44 7.21
N VAL A 299 9.45 18.56 7.82
CA VAL A 299 9.87 17.79 9.00
C VAL A 299 9.93 16.31 8.64
N ALA A 300 11.11 15.72 8.77
CA ALA A 300 11.35 14.30 8.53
C ALA A 300 11.94 13.66 9.78
N HIS A 301 11.11 13.04 10.61
CA HIS A 301 11.50 12.46 11.89
C HIS A 301 12.08 13.49 12.88
N ASN A 302 13.40 13.59 12.98
CA ASN A 302 14.12 14.55 13.82
C ASN A 302 14.88 15.59 13.00
N LEU A 303 14.66 15.60 11.68
CA LEU A 303 15.24 16.53 10.73
C LEU A 303 14.21 17.60 10.39
N LEU A 304 14.58 18.87 10.50
CA LEU A 304 13.77 20.00 10.13
C LEU A 304 14.49 20.77 9.02
N ILE A 305 13.83 20.96 7.88
CA ILE A 305 14.41 21.54 6.68
C ILE A 305 13.67 22.83 6.35
N ASP A 306 14.41 23.91 6.14
CA ASP A 306 13.89 25.14 5.55
C ASP A 306 13.55 24.91 4.08
N GLN A 307 12.32 25.23 3.67
CA GLN A 307 11.89 25.03 2.30
C GLN A 307 12.56 26.02 1.32
N SER A 308 12.90 27.22 1.79
CA SER A 308 13.47 28.30 0.99
C SER A 308 14.99 28.24 0.92
N SER A 309 15.66 28.04 2.06
CA SER A 309 17.13 28.03 2.14
C SER A 309 17.73 26.63 2.03
N ALA A 310 16.91 25.58 1.98
CA ALA A 310 17.33 24.17 2.01
C ALA A 310 18.26 23.83 3.20
N THR A 311 18.24 24.65 4.25
CA THR A 311 19.06 24.43 5.45
C THR A 311 18.41 23.37 6.32
N ALA A 312 19.20 22.39 6.74
CA ALA A 312 18.73 21.27 7.53
C ALA A 312 19.23 21.38 8.97
N LEU A 313 18.31 21.32 9.92
CA LEU A 313 18.57 21.28 11.35
C LEU A 313 18.19 19.90 11.90
N VAL A 314 19.13 19.24 12.57
CA VAL A 314 18.85 18.00 13.29
C VAL A 314 18.47 18.35 14.73
N VAL A 315 17.22 18.12 15.10
CA VAL A 315 16.74 18.27 16.47
C VAL A 315 17.15 17.03 17.27
N THR A 316 17.93 17.23 18.31
CA THR A 316 18.44 16.15 19.17
C THR A 316 17.47 15.77 20.28
N ASP A 317 16.61 16.71 20.69
CA ASP A 317 15.59 16.48 21.71
C ASP A 317 14.42 15.66 21.15
N ARG A 318 14.29 14.44 21.66
CA ARG A 318 13.26 13.48 21.26
C ARG A 318 11.86 13.88 21.69
N PHE A 319 11.73 14.77 22.67
CA PHE A 319 10.46 15.32 23.11
C PHE A 319 9.95 16.44 22.21
N LEU A 320 10.81 17.02 21.37
CA LEU A 320 10.42 18.04 20.38
C LEU A 320 10.13 17.41 19.03
N LEU A 321 11.05 16.60 18.50
CA LEU A 321 10.90 15.91 17.23
C LEU A 321 11.59 14.54 17.27
N SER A 322 10.87 13.48 16.91
CA SER A 322 11.48 12.15 16.80
C SER A 322 10.75 11.22 15.83
N LYS A 323 11.41 10.13 15.46
CA LYS A 323 10.77 9.04 14.71
C LYS A 323 9.77 8.31 15.62
N VAL A 324 8.52 8.24 15.20
CA VAL A 324 7.53 7.28 15.71
C VAL A 324 8.00 5.91 15.24
N SER A 325 8.89 5.30 16.03
CA SER A 325 9.20 3.89 15.81
C SER A 325 7.88 3.12 15.99
N PRO A 326 7.45 2.30 15.00
CA PRO A 326 6.62 1.17 15.35
C PRO A 326 7.49 0.41 16.33
N ARG A 327 7.19 0.46 17.64
CA ARG A 327 8.02 -0.25 18.60
C ARG A 327 7.90 -1.71 18.19
N LEU A 328 8.91 -2.23 17.51
CA LEU A 328 9.11 -3.64 17.23
C LEU A 328 8.93 -4.40 18.53
N LEU A 329 9.37 -3.81 19.65
CA LEU A 329 9.10 -4.27 21.00
C LEU A 329 7.60 -4.34 21.37
N ARG A 330 6.74 -3.37 21.00
CA ARG A 330 5.28 -3.48 21.22
C ARG A 330 4.65 -4.58 20.35
N VAL A 331 5.09 -4.73 19.11
CA VAL A 331 4.60 -5.79 18.22
C VAL A 331 5.04 -7.17 18.73
N LEU A 332 6.33 -7.32 19.07
CA LEU A 332 6.90 -8.52 19.69
C LEU A 332 6.20 -8.83 21.01
N LEU A 333 5.96 -7.82 21.86
CA LEU A 333 5.28 -8.00 23.14
C LEU A 333 3.81 -8.38 22.94
N ARG A 334 3.10 -7.84 21.95
CA ARG A 334 1.75 -8.29 21.55
C ARG A 334 1.77 -9.75 21.11
N MET A 335 2.70 -10.14 20.22
CA MET A 335 2.84 -11.52 19.76
C MET A 335 3.17 -12.49 20.91
N VAL A 336 4.05 -12.10 21.84
CA VAL A 336 4.38 -12.91 23.03
C VAL A 336 3.16 -13.05 23.95
N LEU A 337 2.40 -11.98 24.18
CA LEU A 337 1.18 -12.03 24.98
C LEU A 337 0.10 -12.91 24.33
N GLU A 338 -0.11 -12.80 23.02
CA GLU A 338 -1.08 -13.62 22.29
C GLU A 338 -0.70 -15.11 22.31
N ARG A 339 0.59 -15.43 22.12
CA ARG A 339 1.09 -16.81 22.27
C ARG A 339 0.97 -17.30 23.71
N GLY A 340 1.28 -16.48 24.70
CA GLY A 340 1.12 -16.82 26.12
C GLY A 340 -0.35 -17.11 26.48
N LEU A 341 -1.28 -16.32 25.95
CA LEU A 341 -2.72 -16.53 26.13
C LEU A 341 -3.20 -17.80 25.40
N ALA A 342 -2.73 -18.04 24.17
CA ALA A 342 -3.04 -19.28 23.45
C ALA A 342 -2.50 -20.52 24.19
N LEU A 343 -1.31 -20.43 24.80
CA LEU A 343 -0.73 -21.51 25.61
C LEU A 343 -1.59 -21.77 26.84
N LEU A 344 -1.97 -20.72 27.56
CA LEU A 344 -2.85 -20.82 28.72
C LEU A 344 -4.19 -21.48 28.35
N LEU A 345 -4.80 -21.05 27.25
CA LEU A 345 -6.07 -21.63 26.76
C LEU A 345 -5.90 -23.09 26.35
N LEU A 346 -4.81 -23.45 25.67
CA LEU A 346 -4.53 -24.84 25.30
C LEU A 346 -4.30 -25.72 26.52
N LEU A 347 -3.57 -25.25 27.53
CA LEU A 347 -3.37 -25.98 28.78
C LEU A 347 -4.68 -26.18 29.55
N LEU A 348 -5.52 -25.16 29.60
CA LEU A 348 -6.83 -25.21 30.25
C LEU A 348 -7.80 -26.15 29.50
N LEU A 349 -7.75 -26.16 28.17
CA LEU A 349 -8.59 -27.01 27.32
C LEU A 349 -8.00 -28.39 27.07
N LEU A 350 -6.76 -28.66 27.46
CA LEU A 350 -6.06 -29.93 27.21
C LEU A 350 -6.86 -31.18 27.61
N PRO A 351 -7.45 -31.30 28.81
CA PRO A 351 -8.23 -32.48 29.18
C PRO A 351 -9.45 -32.68 28.28
N LEU A 352 -10.11 -31.58 27.87
CA LEU A 352 -11.23 -31.62 26.94
C LEU A 352 -10.78 -32.02 25.52
N LEU A 353 -9.67 -31.46 25.04
CA LEU A 353 -9.13 -31.77 23.72
C LEU A 353 -8.72 -33.24 23.61
N LEU A 354 -8.07 -33.80 24.65
CA LEU A 354 -7.72 -35.21 24.71
C LEU A 354 -8.96 -36.10 24.77
N PHE A 355 -9.96 -35.73 25.56
CA PHE A 355 -11.23 -36.45 25.61
C PHE A 355 -11.94 -36.49 24.24
N LEU A 356 -12.06 -35.34 23.57
CA LEU A 356 -12.66 -35.25 22.23
C LEU A 356 -11.83 -36.00 21.18
N ALA A 357 -10.50 -35.94 21.26
CA ALA A 357 -9.61 -36.68 20.37
C ALA A 357 -9.79 -38.20 20.53
N LEU A 358 -9.83 -38.70 21.78
CA LEU A 358 -10.07 -40.11 22.07
C LEU A 358 -11.46 -40.56 21.61
N LEU A 359 -12.48 -39.72 21.82
CA LEU A 359 -13.84 -40.00 21.38
C LEU A 359 -13.95 -40.10 19.85
N LEU A 360 -13.34 -39.16 19.13
CA LEU A 360 -13.26 -39.17 17.67
C LEU A 360 -12.46 -40.37 17.13
N TRP A 361 -11.36 -40.71 17.79
CA TRP A 361 -10.55 -41.87 17.43
C TRP A 361 -11.32 -43.18 17.66
N SER A 362 -12.01 -43.31 18.80
CA SER A 362 -12.80 -44.51 19.13
C SER A 362 -13.99 -44.75 18.21
N THR A 363 -14.53 -43.69 17.60
CA THR A 363 -15.70 -43.77 16.72
C THR A 363 -15.34 -43.86 15.24
N SER A 364 -14.22 -43.28 14.81
CA SER A 364 -13.81 -43.26 13.40
C SER A 364 -12.70 -44.25 13.07
N GLY A 365 -11.86 -44.65 14.04
CA GLY A 365 -10.64 -45.44 13.82
C GLY A 365 -9.50 -44.68 13.13
N GLU A 366 -9.70 -43.40 12.82
CA GLU A 366 -8.75 -42.54 12.10
C GLU A 366 -8.12 -41.49 13.02
N ALA A 367 -7.04 -40.86 12.56
CA ALA A 367 -6.42 -39.75 13.29
C ALA A 367 -7.45 -38.63 13.54
N PRO A 368 -7.67 -38.21 14.81
CA PRO A 368 -8.71 -37.27 15.16
C PRO A 368 -8.41 -35.83 14.74
N LEU A 369 -7.17 -35.54 14.34
CA LEU A 369 -6.71 -34.21 13.93
C LEU A 369 -6.28 -34.22 12.46
N VAL A 370 -6.56 -33.13 11.75
CA VAL A 370 -6.18 -32.94 10.34
C VAL A 370 -5.78 -31.49 10.08
N TYR A 371 -4.84 -31.29 9.16
CA TYR A 371 -4.45 -29.96 8.71
C TYR A 371 -5.33 -29.49 7.55
N HIS A 372 -5.91 -28.31 7.68
CA HIS A 372 -6.58 -27.59 6.60
C HIS A 372 -5.67 -26.51 6.04
N ARG A 373 -5.60 -26.44 4.71
CA ARG A 373 -4.92 -25.36 3.99
C ARG A 373 -5.82 -24.13 3.95
N ARG A 374 -5.23 -22.98 4.25
CA ARG A 374 -5.87 -21.65 4.21
C ARG A 374 -4.90 -20.61 3.70
N PHE A 375 -5.42 -19.47 3.27
CA PHE A 375 -4.65 -18.31 2.85
C PHE A 375 -4.84 -17.14 3.81
N GLY A 376 -3.75 -16.42 4.09
CA GLY A 376 -3.77 -15.19 4.87
C GLY A 376 -2.38 -14.63 5.17
N THR A 377 -2.36 -13.47 5.82
CA THR A 377 -1.12 -12.78 6.19
C THR A 377 -0.63 -13.28 7.55
N LEU A 378 0.67 -13.58 7.65
CA LEU A 378 1.28 -13.98 8.93
C LEU A 378 1.37 -12.79 9.89
N PRO A 379 1.25 -13.00 11.21
CA PRO A 379 1.43 -11.94 12.22
C PRO A 379 2.74 -11.16 12.09
N ALA A 380 3.84 -11.85 11.80
CA ALA A 380 5.15 -11.22 11.61
C ALA A 380 5.22 -10.38 10.32
N ALA A 381 4.56 -10.85 9.26
CA ALA A 381 4.51 -10.18 7.95
C ALA A 381 3.63 -8.91 8.01
N ALA A 382 2.45 -9.00 8.63
CA ALA A 382 1.57 -7.85 8.86
C ALA A 382 2.26 -6.76 9.71
N ALA A 383 3.06 -7.17 10.70
CA ALA A 383 3.82 -6.24 11.54
C ALA A 383 4.89 -5.43 10.79
N THR A 384 5.43 -5.97 9.70
CA THR A 384 6.42 -5.32 8.83
C THR A 384 5.79 -4.59 7.65
N GLY A 385 4.45 -4.54 7.57
CA GLY A 385 3.72 -3.87 6.49
C GLY A 385 3.70 -4.65 5.17
N SER A 386 4.10 -5.93 5.15
CA SER A 386 3.96 -6.77 3.96
C SER A 386 2.55 -7.34 3.89
N ALA A 387 1.84 -7.06 2.82
CA ALA A 387 0.44 -7.46 2.61
C ALA A 387 0.29 -8.71 1.72
N GLU A 388 1.35 -9.52 1.54
CA GLU A 388 1.26 -10.70 0.68
C GLU A 388 0.59 -11.89 1.40
N PRO A 389 -0.48 -12.47 0.83
CA PRO A 389 -1.09 -13.67 1.38
C PRO A 389 -0.17 -14.87 1.23
N THR A 390 -0.05 -15.65 2.30
CA THR A 390 0.75 -16.86 2.33
C THR A 390 -0.11 -18.07 2.68
N LEU A 391 0.40 -19.26 2.36
CA LEU A 391 -0.25 -20.52 2.71
C LEU A 391 -0.07 -20.80 4.20
N ILE A 392 -1.17 -21.08 4.90
CA ILE A 392 -1.24 -21.36 6.33
C ILE A 392 -1.88 -22.74 6.58
N HIS A 393 -1.37 -23.46 7.58
CA HIS A 393 -1.85 -24.78 7.97
C HIS A 393 -2.58 -24.75 9.32
N LEU A 394 -3.90 -24.91 9.29
CA LEU A 394 -4.73 -24.89 10.50
C LEU A 394 -5.05 -26.30 10.97
N LEU A 395 -4.70 -26.60 12.21
CA LEU A 395 -5.01 -27.87 12.86
C LEU A 395 -6.48 -27.86 13.31
N ARG A 396 -7.28 -28.85 12.89
CA ARG A 396 -8.70 -29.00 13.28
C ARG A 396 -9.01 -30.43 13.67
N PHE A 397 -10.08 -30.62 14.43
CA PHE A 397 -10.67 -31.94 14.60
C PHE A 397 -11.29 -32.42 13.29
N ARG A 398 -11.03 -33.68 12.96
CA ARG A 398 -11.64 -34.36 11.82
C ARG A 398 -13.11 -34.64 12.14
N THR A 399 -14.00 -34.10 11.32
CA THR A 399 -15.46 -34.20 11.52
C THR A 399 -16.12 -35.18 10.55
N GLN A 400 -15.39 -35.59 9.51
CA GLN A 400 -15.82 -36.52 8.46
C GLN A 400 -14.74 -37.59 8.24
N GLN A 401 -15.17 -38.81 7.89
CA GLN A 401 -14.27 -39.91 7.52
C GLN A 401 -13.63 -39.66 6.15
N ALA A 402 -12.57 -40.42 5.82
CA ALA A 402 -11.91 -40.32 4.51
C ALA A 402 -12.86 -40.53 3.30
N ASN A 403 -13.97 -41.25 3.50
CA ASN A 403 -15.04 -41.47 2.51
C ASN A 403 -16.11 -40.36 2.49
N GLN A 404 -15.86 -39.20 3.11
CA GLN A 404 -16.78 -38.06 3.25
C GLN A 404 -18.04 -38.34 4.09
N ARG A 405 -18.11 -39.46 4.81
CA ARG A 405 -19.22 -39.74 5.73
C ARG A 405 -19.06 -38.91 7.00
N ALA A 406 -20.08 -38.12 7.32
CA ALA A 406 -20.09 -37.30 8.53
C ALA A 406 -20.20 -38.15 9.79
N LEU A 407 -19.37 -37.86 10.80
CA LEU A 407 -19.43 -38.50 12.11
C LEU A 407 -20.51 -37.80 12.95
N PRO A 408 -21.39 -38.50 13.70
CA PRO A 408 -22.39 -37.85 14.55
C PRO A 408 -21.76 -36.87 15.55
N ILE A 409 -20.64 -37.27 16.16
CA ILE A 409 -19.85 -36.41 17.04
C ILE A 409 -19.17 -35.26 16.27
N GLY A 410 -18.74 -35.51 15.02
CA GLY A 410 -18.15 -34.50 14.15
C GLY A 410 -19.15 -33.42 13.74
N GLN A 411 -20.38 -33.80 13.41
CA GLN A 411 -21.49 -32.88 13.14
C GLN A 411 -21.82 -32.06 14.37
N TRP A 412 -21.79 -32.66 15.57
CA TRP A 412 -21.98 -31.92 16.81
C TRP A 412 -20.85 -30.91 17.04
N LEU A 413 -19.59 -31.31 16.84
CA LEU A 413 -18.43 -30.42 16.94
C LEU A 413 -18.56 -29.23 15.97
N GLU A 414 -18.93 -29.49 14.71
CA GLU A 414 -19.20 -28.44 13.70
C GLU A 414 -20.29 -27.47 14.13
N GLN A 415 -21.32 -27.94 14.85
CA GLN A 415 -22.42 -27.10 15.33
C GLN A 415 -22.00 -26.17 16.46
N VAL A 416 -21.14 -26.63 17.37
CA VAL A 416 -20.63 -25.80 18.47
C VAL A 416 -19.32 -25.07 18.10
N GLU A 417 -18.82 -25.29 16.89
CA GLU A 417 -17.56 -24.80 16.34
C GLU A 417 -16.30 -25.24 17.09
N TRP A 418 -16.41 -26.28 17.93
CA TRP A 418 -15.29 -26.78 18.73
C TRP A 418 -14.27 -27.57 17.91
N GLN A 419 -14.58 -27.92 16.66
CA GLN A 419 -13.62 -28.49 15.72
C GLN A 419 -12.41 -27.58 15.47
N ARG A 420 -12.55 -26.28 15.77
CA ARG A 420 -11.51 -25.26 15.59
C ARG A 420 -10.60 -25.09 16.80
N LEU A 421 -10.93 -25.62 17.98
CA LEU A 421 -10.10 -25.44 19.19
C LEU A 421 -8.62 -25.84 18.99
N PRO A 422 -8.28 -26.89 18.21
CA PRO A 422 -6.88 -27.21 17.91
C PRO A 422 -6.13 -26.13 17.10
N GLU A 423 -6.82 -25.18 16.46
CA GLU A 423 -6.22 -24.05 15.72
C GLU A 423 -5.42 -23.12 16.63
N LEU A 424 -5.67 -23.13 17.96
CA LEU A 424 -4.85 -22.40 18.93
C LEU A 424 -3.37 -22.83 18.86
N TRP A 425 -3.07 -24.04 18.39
CA TRP A 425 -1.71 -24.48 18.10
C TRP A 425 -1.06 -23.63 16.99
N SER A 426 -1.82 -23.26 15.97
CA SER A 426 -1.35 -22.37 14.88
C SER A 426 -1.11 -20.94 15.38
N VAL A 427 -1.78 -20.50 16.46
CA VAL A 427 -1.45 -19.23 17.15
C VAL A 427 -0.10 -19.35 17.87
N LEU A 428 0.15 -20.46 18.56
CA LEU A 428 1.42 -20.71 19.25
C LEU A 428 2.62 -20.76 18.30
N THR A 429 2.48 -21.42 17.15
CA THR A 429 3.53 -21.51 16.13
C THR A 429 3.70 -20.20 15.35
N GLY A 430 2.80 -19.24 15.53
CA GLY A 430 2.86 -17.93 14.89
C GLY A 430 2.35 -17.90 13.45
N GLN A 431 1.56 -18.88 13.04
CA GLN A 431 0.94 -18.93 11.72
C GLN A 431 -0.31 -18.06 11.61
N ILE A 432 -1.01 -17.82 12.72
CA ILE A 432 -2.16 -16.91 12.83
C ILE A 432 -2.08 -16.11 14.13
N ALA A 433 -2.78 -14.98 14.18
CA ALA A 433 -3.00 -14.19 15.39
C ALA A 433 -4.20 -14.73 16.18
N LEU A 434 -4.32 -14.34 17.46
CA LEU A 434 -5.51 -14.72 18.23
C LEU A 434 -6.76 -13.98 17.75
N VAL A 435 -6.61 -12.69 17.40
CA VAL A 435 -7.64 -11.86 16.78
C VAL A 435 -7.14 -11.34 15.44
N GLY A 436 -7.94 -11.49 14.39
CA GLY A 436 -7.58 -11.06 13.04
C GLY A 436 -8.66 -11.39 12.01
N VAL A 437 -8.32 -11.28 10.72
CA VAL A 437 -9.23 -11.51 9.59
C VAL A 437 -9.41 -13.00 9.29
N LYS A 438 -10.46 -13.38 8.55
CA LYS A 438 -10.77 -14.79 8.27
C LYS A 438 -9.64 -15.48 7.47
N PRO A 439 -9.09 -16.62 7.91
CA PRO A 439 -8.26 -17.45 7.04
C PRO A 439 -9.12 -18.03 5.90
N LEU A 440 -8.79 -17.71 4.64
CA LEU A 440 -9.63 -18.06 3.49
C LEU A 440 -9.31 -19.43 2.92
N THR A 441 -10.30 -20.06 2.29
CA THR A 441 -10.04 -21.19 1.37
C THR A 441 -9.44 -20.70 0.05
N ASP A 442 -8.88 -21.62 -0.73
CA ASP A 442 -8.35 -21.33 -2.07
C ASP A 442 -9.42 -20.66 -2.94
N GLU A 443 -10.63 -21.25 -3.00
CA GLU A 443 -11.77 -20.69 -3.74
C GLU A 443 -12.25 -19.31 -3.25
N GLU A 444 -12.14 -19.04 -1.94
CA GLU A 444 -12.49 -17.73 -1.37
C GLU A 444 -11.43 -16.69 -1.68
N SER A 445 -10.15 -17.10 -1.65
CA SER A 445 -9.03 -16.24 -2.00
C SER A 445 -9.11 -15.80 -3.47
N ASP A 446 -9.47 -16.72 -4.36
CA ASP A 446 -9.62 -16.45 -5.80
C ASP A 446 -10.77 -15.48 -6.12
N LYS A 447 -11.75 -15.35 -5.22
CA LYS A 447 -12.88 -14.40 -5.36
C LYS A 447 -12.51 -12.97 -5.00
N ILE A 448 -11.33 -12.73 -4.41
CA ILE A 448 -10.87 -11.39 -4.06
C ILE A 448 -10.28 -10.73 -5.31
N THR A 449 -11.03 -9.79 -5.88
CA THR A 449 -10.61 -9.05 -7.08
C THR A 449 -10.57 -7.54 -6.86
N GLU A 450 -11.41 -7.02 -5.97
CA GLU A 450 -11.56 -5.57 -5.74
C GLU A 450 -10.54 -5.02 -4.74
N GLU A 451 -10.02 -3.81 -4.98
CA GLU A 451 -8.95 -3.20 -4.16
C GLU A 451 -9.32 -3.08 -2.69
N TRP A 452 -10.55 -2.68 -2.39
CA TRP A 452 -10.99 -2.54 -1.00
C TRP A 452 -11.01 -3.88 -0.25
N GLN A 453 -11.23 -5.01 -0.95
CA GLN A 453 -11.19 -6.35 -0.35
C GLN A 453 -9.76 -6.75 0.00
N GLN A 454 -8.76 -6.29 -0.76
CA GLN A 454 -7.34 -6.60 -0.52
C GLN A 454 -6.78 -5.92 0.74
N ILE A 455 -7.42 -4.85 1.22
CA ILE A 455 -7.06 -4.16 2.48
C ILE A 455 -6.99 -5.15 3.65
N ARG A 456 -7.80 -6.21 3.64
CA ARG A 456 -7.77 -7.25 4.68
C ARG A 456 -6.38 -7.87 4.89
N TYR A 457 -5.55 -7.95 3.84
CA TYR A 457 -4.22 -8.54 3.92
C TYR A 457 -3.20 -7.66 4.65
N GLN A 458 -3.55 -6.41 4.97
CA GLN A 458 -2.77 -5.57 5.87
C GLN A 458 -2.88 -6.05 7.33
N CYS A 459 -3.88 -6.90 7.64
CA CYS A 459 -4.04 -7.50 8.96
C CYS A 459 -3.75 -9.01 8.93
N PRO A 460 -3.26 -9.56 10.05
CA PRO A 460 -2.97 -10.98 10.11
C PRO A 460 -4.25 -11.82 10.12
N ALA A 461 -4.14 -13.03 9.58
CA ALA A 461 -5.18 -14.04 9.74
C ALA A 461 -5.38 -14.38 11.23
N GLY A 462 -6.63 -14.52 11.67
CA GLY A 462 -6.99 -14.65 13.07
C GLY A 462 -7.74 -15.93 13.41
N PHE A 463 -7.56 -16.43 14.64
CA PHE A 463 -8.40 -17.49 15.21
C PHE A 463 -9.85 -17.00 15.38
N THR A 464 -10.04 -15.81 15.93
CA THR A 464 -11.32 -15.09 15.97
C THR A 464 -11.17 -13.73 15.31
N GLY A 465 -12.28 -13.06 15.03
CA GLY A 465 -12.26 -11.71 14.45
C GLY A 465 -13.65 -11.10 14.44
N LEU A 466 -13.76 -9.92 13.85
CA LEU A 466 -15.06 -9.29 13.65
C LEU A 466 -15.96 -10.16 12.76
N TRP A 467 -15.38 -10.73 11.70
CA TRP A 467 -16.04 -11.73 10.87
C TRP A 467 -16.65 -12.85 11.72
N TYR A 468 -15.93 -13.33 12.73
CA TYR A 468 -16.38 -14.48 13.52
C TYR A 468 -17.48 -14.11 14.54
N VAL A 469 -17.50 -12.87 15.03
CA VAL A 469 -18.43 -12.43 16.07
C VAL A 469 -19.72 -11.84 15.48
N GLN A 470 -19.63 -11.18 14.33
CA GLN A 470 -20.75 -10.49 13.71
C GLN A 470 -21.41 -11.26 12.56
N THR A 471 -20.66 -12.09 11.82
CA THR A 471 -21.25 -12.85 10.72
C THR A 471 -21.83 -14.17 11.25
N GLY A 472 -23.08 -14.46 10.87
CA GLY A 472 -23.77 -15.70 11.24
C GLY A 472 -23.47 -16.88 10.29
N TYR A 473 -24.21 -17.97 10.43
CA TYR A 473 -24.01 -19.19 9.62
C TYR A 473 -24.45 -19.04 8.14
N LEU A 474 -25.28 -18.05 7.80
CA LEU A 474 -25.85 -17.84 6.46
C LEU A 474 -25.29 -16.60 5.73
N THR A 475 -24.15 -16.09 6.18
CA THR A 475 -23.62 -14.79 5.72
C THR A 475 -22.90 -14.93 4.39
N SER A 476 -23.10 -13.97 3.50
CA SER A 476 -22.45 -13.93 2.19
C SER A 476 -20.95 -13.71 2.32
N PHE A 477 -20.17 -14.16 1.32
CA PHE A 477 -18.73 -13.92 1.29
C PHE A 477 -18.40 -12.41 1.28
N GLN A 478 -19.23 -11.59 0.64
CA GLN A 478 -19.06 -10.13 0.62
C GLN A 478 -19.18 -9.51 2.01
N GLU A 479 -20.15 -9.93 2.82
CA GLU A 479 -20.28 -9.44 4.21
C GLU A 479 -19.08 -9.83 5.08
N VAL A 480 -18.48 -11.00 4.84
CA VAL A 480 -17.21 -11.40 5.48
C VAL A 480 -16.08 -10.46 5.05
N CYS A 481 -15.96 -10.16 3.75
CA CYS A 481 -14.98 -9.20 3.26
C CYS A 481 -15.17 -7.82 3.88
N MET A 482 -16.42 -7.33 3.99
CA MET A 482 -16.73 -6.03 4.62
C MET A 482 -16.34 -6.01 6.11
N ALA A 483 -16.64 -7.08 6.85
CA ALA A 483 -16.25 -7.19 8.26
C ALA A 483 -14.72 -7.27 8.43
N ASP A 484 -14.04 -8.01 7.56
CA ASP A 484 -12.59 -8.13 7.57
C ASP A 484 -11.89 -6.82 7.20
N THR A 485 -12.39 -6.08 6.21
CA THR A 485 -11.81 -4.79 5.80
C THR A 485 -12.10 -3.71 6.83
N TYR A 486 -13.30 -3.69 7.41
CA TYR A 486 -13.61 -2.84 8.55
C TYR A 486 -12.72 -3.17 9.76
N HIS A 487 -12.45 -4.45 10.04
CA HIS A 487 -11.55 -4.84 11.12
C HIS A 487 -10.11 -4.44 10.82
N ALA A 488 -9.65 -4.67 9.59
CA ALA A 488 -8.30 -4.31 9.16
C ALA A 488 -8.06 -2.81 9.20
N ALA A 489 -9.11 -2.05 8.91
CA ALA A 489 -9.14 -0.63 9.10
C ALA A 489 -9.08 -0.32 10.62
N THR A 490 -10.08 -0.73 11.39
CA THR A 490 -10.29 -0.25 12.78
C THR A 490 -9.48 -0.96 13.87
N ASP A 491 -8.46 -1.78 13.55
CA ASP A 491 -7.75 -2.61 14.53
C ASP A 491 -7.12 -1.75 15.63
N SER A 492 -7.63 -1.93 16.85
CA SER A 492 -7.08 -1.32 18.05
C SER A 492 -7.01 -2.38 19.14
N GLY A 493 -5.99 -2.31 20.00
CA GLY A 493 -5.83 -3.28 21.09
C GLY A 493 -7.04 -3.34 22.06
N ARG A 494 -7.91 -2.34 22.06
CA ARG A 494 -9.19 -2.37 22.81
C ARG A 494 -10.26 -3.19 22.08
N HIS A 495 -10.39 -3.00 20.76
CA HIS A 495 -11.31 -3.80 19.93
C HIS A 495 -10.97 -5.29 19.99
N ALA A 496 -9.68 -5.65 19.92
CA ALA A 496 -9.25 -7.04 20.03
C ALA A 496 -9.69 -7.71 21.36
N ARG A 497 -9.57 -7.01 22.49
CA ARG A 497 -10.02 -7.53 23.81
C ARG A 497 -11.54 -7.71 23.87
N GLN A 498 -12.29 -6.81 23.25
CA GLN A 498 -13.75 -6.93 23.19
C GLN A 498 -14.16 -8.13 22.36
N LEU A 499 -13.55 -8.33 21.19
CA LEU A 499 -13.81 -9.48 20.33
C LEU A 499 -13.52 -10.79 21.07
N LEU A 500 -12.38 -10.91 21.76
CA LEU A 500 -12.04 -12.09 22.56
C LEU A 500 -13.06 -12.41 23.66
N ARG A 501 -13.64 -11.39 24.29
CA ARG A 501 -14.69 -11.58 25.31
C ARG A 501 -16.01 -12.03 24.70
N GLN A 502 -16.27 -11.67 23.45
CA GLN A 502 -17.50 -12.01 22.73
C GLN A 502 -17.40 -13.38 22.02
N THR A 503 -16.19 -13.87 21.71
CA THR A 503 -15.97 -15.16 21.03
C THR A 503 -16.71 -16.34 21.70
N PRO A 504 -16.65 -16.55 23.04
CA PRO A 504 -17.38 -17.66 23.66
C PRO A 504 -18.91 -17.51 23.57
N GLN A 505 -19.41 -16.28 23.42
CA GLN A 505 -20.85 -16.02 23.28
C GLN A 505 -21.37 -16.48 21.91
N VAL A 506 -20.52 -16.51 20.88
CA VAL A 506 -20.86 -17.03 19.56
C VAL A 506 -21.20 -18.52 19.66
N TRP A 507 -20.37 -19.30 20.37
CA TRP A 507 -20.61 -20.73 20.58
C TRP A 507 -21.96 -21.01 21.29
N LEU A 508 -22.38 -20.12 22.19
CA LEU A 508 -23.69 -20.20 22.86
C LEU A 508 -24.86 -19.78 21.97
N ARG A 509 -24.65 -18.83 21.04
CA ARG A 509 -25.68 -18.37 20.09
C ARG A 509 -25.98 -19.43 19.03
N THR A 510 -24.96 -20.12 18.52
CA THR A 510 -25.11 -21.16 17.49
C THR A 510 -25.98 -22.33 17.98
N VAL A 511 -25.93 -22.64 19.28
CA VAL A 511 -26.80 -23.65 19.91
C VAL A 511 -28.27 -23.19 19.98
N ARG A 512 -28.55 -21.89 20.13
CA ARG A 512 -29.91 -21.35 20.32
C ARG A 512 -30.67 -21.05 19.02
N GLN A 513 -29.98 -20.69 17.94
CA GLN A 513 -30.63 -20.30 16.67
C GLN A 513 -31.27 -21.47 15.89
N ARG A 514 -31.14 -22.71 16.36
CA ARG A 514 -31.76 -23.90 15.75
C ARG A 514 -33.13 -24.32 16.33
N SER A 515 -33.69 -23.58 17.29
CA SER A 515 -35.08 -23.82 17.72
C SER A 515 -36.13 -23.39 16.70
N TYR A 516 -35.74 -22.81 15.55
CA TYR A 516 -36.63 -22.52 14.43
C TYR A 516 -36.31 -23.44 13.23
N PRO A 517 -37.31 -24.08 12.61
CA PRO A 517 -37.10 -24.92 11.44
C PRO A 517 -36.65 -24.07 10.24
N LYS A 518 -35.78 -24.64 9.40
CA LYS A 518 -35.37 -24.08 8.11
C LYS A 518 -36.61 -23.60 7.33
N PRO A 519 -36.63 -22.37 6.77
CA PRO A 519 -37.54 -22.09 5.67
C PRO A 519 -37.14 -22.98 4.49
N ILE A 520 -38.11 -23.70 3.96
CA ILE A 520 -37.98 -24.51 2.75
C ILE A 520 -37.51 -23.57 1.63
N ALA A 521 -36.37 -23.89 1.01
CA ALA A 521 -35.92 -23.22 -0.19
C ALA A 521 -36.98 -23.41 -1.28
N GLN A 522 -37.67 -22.34 -1.68
CA GLN A 522 -38.47 -22.35 -2.89
C GLN A 522 -37.52 -22.49 -4.07
N SER A 523 -37.57 -23.65 -4.72
CA SER A 523 -36.96 -23.93 -6.01
C SER A 523 -37.51 -22.97 -7.05
N SER A 524 -36.70 -21.98 -7.45
CA SER A 524 -36.92 -21.20 -8.66
C SER A 524 -36.59 -22.05 -9.88
N GLU A 525 -37.51 -22.91 -10.29
CA GLU A 525 -37.56 -23.38 -11.68
C GLU A 525 -38.07 -22.22 -12.54
N VAL A 526 -37.14 -21.42 -13.06
CA VAL A 526 -37.43 -20.53 -14.20
C VAL A 526 -37.57 -21.44 -15.42
N ARG A 527 -38.80 -21.85 -15.71
CA ARG A 527 -39.20 -22.46 -16.98
C ARG A 527 -38.94 -21.46 -18.10
N SER A 528 -38.01 -21.79 -18.97
CA SER A 528 -37.88 -21.23 -20.31
C SER A 528 -39.18 -21.49 -21.09
N GLN A 529 -39.85 -20.42 -21.52
CA GLN A 529 -40.85 -20.49 -22.58
C GLN A 529 -40.19 -20.15 -23.93
N PRO A 530 -40.50 -20.88 -25.01
CA PRO A 530 -39.92 -20.61 -26.31
C PRO A 530 -40.66 -19.46 -27.01
N VAL A 531 -39.87 -18.71 -27.77
CA VAL A 531 -40.31 -17.76 -28.79
C VAL A 531 -41.19 -18.48 -29.81
N VAL A 532 -42.41 -17.97 -30.05
CA VAL A 532 -43.19 -18.26 -31.26
C VAL A 532 -43.75 -16.95 -31.81
N GLN A 533 -43.21 -16.61 -32.99
CA GLN A 533 -43.71 -15.84 -34.13
C GLN A 533 -44.34 -14.46 -33.92
#